data_AF-A0A7X2SWP4-F1
#
_entry.id   AF-A0A7X2SWP4-F1
#
_cell.length_a   1.000
_cell.length_b   1.000
_cell.length_c   1.000
_cell.angle_alpha   90.00
_cell.angle_beta   90.00
_cell.angle_gamma   90.00
#
_symmetry.space_group_name_H-M   'P 1'
#
loop_
_entity.id
_entity.type
_entity.pdbx_description
1 polymer ?
#
loop_
_entity_poly.entity_id
_entity_poly.type
_entity_poly.pdbx_seq_one_letter_code
_entity_poly.pdbx_strand_id
1 'polypeptide(L)'
;MKGFGWPLFAAALWIVLWPAHSALCPVWTPTRASEEIRRLQQQLQHWDDAYYRQGQSPVADADYDSLQQRLNHWQHCFNPPQPAYAPQLPGEGEHLHPVAHTGVKKMRDKLALAYWMQGRHDLWVQPKVDGIAVSLVYRHGKLVSLLSRGDGLRGEEWLAKA
;
A
#
# COMPACT_ATOMS: atom_id res chain seq x y z
N MET A 1 -63.52 36.51 -12.46
CA MET A 1 -63.35 35.03 -12.48
C MET A 1 -62.22 34.68 -13.44
N LYS A 2 -61.47 33.61 -13.13
CA LYS A 2 -60.28 33.06 -13.80
C LYS A 2 -58.93 33.53 -13.20
N GLY A 3 -58.56 32.87 -12.10
CA GLY A 3 -57.18 32.81 -11.61
C GLY A 3 -56.36 31.82 -12.43
N PHE A 4 -55.09 32.15 -12.63
CA PHE A 4 -54.12 31.34 -13.36
C PHE A 4 -53.12 30.80 -12.33
N GLY A 5 -53.26 29.53 -11.96
CA GLY A 5 -52.37 28.85 -11.02
C GLY A 5 -51.16 28.29 -11.75
N TRP A 6 -49.96 28.68 -11.31
CA TRP A 6 -48.70 28.04 -11.70
C TRP A 6 -48.46 26.80 -10.81
N PRO A 7 -48.20 25.60 -11.35
CA PRO A 7 -47.76 24.49 -10.52
C PRO A 7 -46.26 24.63 -10.20
N LEU A 8 -45.96 24.70 -8.90
CA LEU A 8 -44.62 24.56 -8.35
C LEU A 8 -44.12 23.13 -8.63
N PHE A 9 -43.16 22.97 -9.53
CA PHE A 9 -42.41 21.72 -9.66
C PHE A 9 -41.44 21.60 -8.47
N ALA A 10 -41.82 20.79 -7.48
CA ALA A 10 -40.93 20.36 -6.42
C ALA A 10 -39.88 19.40 -7.01
N ALA A 11 -38.65 19.90 -7.22
CA ALA A 11 -37.51 19.05 -7.53
C ALA A 11 -37.16 18.22 -6.29
N ALA A 12 -37.56 16.96 -6.27
CA ALA A 12 -37.13 16.01 -5.25
C ALA A 12 -35.62 15.77 -5.41
N LEU A 13 -34.83 16.35 -4.50
CA LEU A 13 -33.40 16.12 -4.39
C LEU A 13 -33.20 14.71 -3.80
N TRP A 14 -33.03 13.70 -4.65
CA TRP A 14 -32.66 12.35 -4.22
C TRP A 14 -31.20 12.38 -3.75
N ILE A 15 -30.99 12.67 -2.47
CA ILE A 15 -29.70 12.45 -1.82
C ILE A 15 -29.54 10.94 -1.71
N VAL A 16 -28.85 10.35 -2.69
CA VAL A 16 -28.32 8.99 -2.57
C VAL A 16 -27.23 9.04 -1.50
N LEU A 17 -27.61 8.69 -0.27
CA LEU A 17 -26.68 8.43 0.82
C LEU A 17 -25.90 7.17 0.46
N TRP A 18 -24.77 7.34 -0.24
CA TRP A 18 -23.78 6.28 -0.31
C TRP A 18 -23.25 6.05 1.12
N PRO A 19 -23.30 4.81 1.64
CA PRO A 19 -22.69 4.53 2.93
C PRO A 19 -21.19 4.74 2.75
N ALA A 20 -20.66 5.73 3.47
CA ALA A 20 -19.24 5.77 3.74
C ALA A 20 -18.87 4.42 4.36
N HIS A 21 -18.00 3.66 3.71
CA HIS A 21 -17.48 2.39 4.22
C HIS A 21 -16.56 2.69 5.42
N SER A 22 -17.15 3.03 6.55
CA SER A 22 -16.51 2.80 7.84
C SER A 22 -16.62 1.31 8.08
N ALA A 23 -15.56 0.55 7.79
CA ALA A 23 -15.55 -0.88 8.07
C ALA A 23 -15.69 -1.06 9.59
N LEU A 24 -16.89 -1.42 10.05
CA LEU A 24 -17.11 -1.81 11.44
C LEU A 24 -16.37 -3.12 11.73
N CYS A 25 -16.02 -3.36 12.99
CA CYS A 25 -15.47 -4.64 13.38
C CYS A 25 -16.53 -5.74 13.20
N PRO A 26 -16.17 -6.88 12.57
CA PRO A 26 -17.14 -7.96 12.38
C PRO A 26 -17.51 -8.60 13.73
N VAL A 27 -18.74 -9.10 13.84
CA VAL A 27 -19.23 -9.79 15.04
C VAL A 27 -18.86 -11.28 14.93
N TRP A 28 -17.66 -11.64 15.37
CA TRP A 28 -17.12 -13.01 15.31
C TRP A 28 -16.75 -13.56 16.69
N THR A 29 -16.77 -14.89 16.80
CA THR A 29 -16.16 -15.57 17.96
C THR A 29 -14.63 -15.45 17.88
N PRO A 30 -13.91 -15.47 19.02
CA PRO A 30 -12.44 -15.40 19.05
C PRO A 30 -11.76 -16.48 18.19
N THR A 31 -12.34 -17.69 18.16
CA THR A 31 -11.85 -18.81 17.34
C THR A 31 -11.96 -18.49 15.85
N ARG A 32 -13.12 -18.02 15.40
CA ARG A 32 -13.33 -17.64 13.99
C ARG A 32 -12.41 -16.49 13.59
N ALA A 33 -12.29 -15.46 14.44
CA ALA A 33 -11.41 -14.33 14.16
C ALA A 33 -9.95 -14.77 13.96
N SER A 34 -9.46 -15.65 14.84
CA SER A 34 -8.11 -16.21 14.74
C SER A 34 -7.90 -17.01 13.46
N GLU A 35 -8.92 -17.74 13.00
CA GLU A 35 -8.85 -18.54 11.77
C GLU A 35 -8.84 -17.68 10.51
N GLU A 36 -9.75 -16.71 10.41
CA GLU A 36 -9.84 -15.81 9.25
C GLU A 36 -8.58 -14.93 9.12
N ILE A 37 -8.05 -14.41 10.24
CA ILE A 37 -6.80 -13.65 10.26
C ILE A 37 -5.64 -14.53 9.78
N ARG A 38 -5.51 -15.75 10.31
CA ARG A 38 -4.44 -16.69 9.92
C ARG A 38 -4.51 -17.04 8.44
N ARG A 39 -5.70 -17.36 7.94
CA ARG A 39 -5.92 -17.72 6.54
C ARG A 39 -5.53 -16.57 5.62
N LEU A 40 -5.99 -15.35 5.91
CA LEU A 40 -5.68 -14.18 5.09
C LEU A 40 -4.18 -13.82 5.15
N GLN A 41 -3.57 -13.92 6.32
CA GLN A 41 -2.15 -13.69 6.49
C GLN A 41 -1.31 -14.71 5.69
N GLN A 42 -1.66 -15.99 5.72
CA GLN A 42 -0.98 -17.03 4.93
C GLN A 42 -1.10 -16.78 3.42
N GLN A 43 -2.25 -16.31 2.95
CA GLN A 43 -2.44 -15.96 1.55
C GLN A 43 -1.54 -14.79 1.12
N LEU A 44 -1.47 -13.74 1.94
CA LEU A 44 -0.59 -12.60 1.69
C LEU A 44 0.89 -13.02 1.70
N GLN A 45 1.31 -13.85 2.65
CA GLN A 45 2.67 -14.39 2.72
C GLN A 45 3.04 -15.19 1.46
N HIS A 46 2.12 -16.01 0.96
CA HIS A 46 2.34 -16.76 -0.28
C HIS A 46 2.56 -15.83 -1.49
N TRP A 47 1.76 -14.77 -1.60
CA TRP A 47 1.94 -13.77 -2.65
C TRP A 47 3.19 -12.91 -2.46
N ASP A 48 3.58 -12.62 -1.22
CA ASP A 48 4.83 -11.93 -0.91
C ASP A 48 6.03 -12.73 -1.41
N ASP A 49 6.06 -14.05 -1.15
CA ASP A 49 7.12 -14.92 -1.66
C ASP A 49 7.10 -15.00 -3.19
N ALA A 50 5.93 -15.12 -3.82
CA ALA A 50 5.80 -15.12 -5.28
C ALA A 50 6.35 -13.82 -5.89
N TYR A 51 6.01 -12.68 -5.30
CA TYR A 51 6.43 -11.37 -5.80
C TYR A 51 7.92 -11.12 -5.56
N TYR A 52 8.38 -11.20 -4.31
CA TYR A 52 9.73 -10.79 -3.94
C TYR A 52 10.82 -11.81 -4.26
N ARG A 53 10.52 -13.11 -4.30
CA ARG A 53 11.51 -14.16 -4.55
C ARG A 53 11.41 -14.75 -5.96
N GLN A 54 10.21 -14.82 -6.52
CA GLN A 54 9.97 -15.50 -7.80
C GLN A 54 9.69 -14.53 -8.95
N GLY A 55 9.52 -13.23 -8.66
CA GLY A 55 9.21 -12.21 -9.67
C GLY A 55 7.84 -12.40 -10.32
N GLN A 56 6.91 -13.06 -9.64
CA GLN A 56 5.55 -13.33 -10.15
C GLN A 56 4.53 -12.47 -9.41
N SER A 57 3.61 -11.86 -10.15
CA SER A 57 2.47 -11.13 -9.59
C SER A 57 1.17 -11.86 -9.90
N PRO A 58 0.76 -12.85 -9.09
CA PRO A 58 -0.42 -13.67 -9.35
C PRO A 58 -1.75 -12.94 -9.10
N VAL A 59 -1.71 -11.75 -8.49
CA VAL A 59 -2.88 -10.94 -8.13
C VAL A 59 -2.57 -9.47 -8.43
N ALA A 60 -3.58 -8.66 -8.75
CA ALA A 60 -3.38 -7.24 -8.96
C ALA A 60 -3.02 -6.51 -7.66
N ASP A 61 -2.16 -5.50 -7.75
CA ASP A 61 -1.73 -4.67 -6.60
C ASP A 61 -2.90 -4.10 -5.79
N ALA A 62 -3.96 -3.67 -6.46
CA ALA A 62 -5.14 -3.11 -5.80
C ALA A 62 -5.87 -4.15 -4.94
N ASP A 63 -5.94 -5.40 -5.40
CA ASP A 63 -6.56 -6.50 -4.67
C ASP A 63 -5.69 -6.91 -3.48
N TYR A 64 -4.37 -6.99 -3.68
CA TYR A 64 -3.41 -7.21 -2.60
C TYR A 64 -3.52 -6.12 -1.52
N ASP A 65 -3.48 -4.84 -1.92
CA ASP A 65 -3.57 -3.69 -1.00
C ASP A 65 -4.90 -3.71 -0.23
N SER A 66 -6.02 -4.03 -0.88
CA SER A 66 -7.34 -4.14 -0.23
C SER A 66 -7.37 -5.26 0.82
N LEU A 67 -6.78 -6.41 0.50
CA LEU A 67 -6.71 -7.56 1.39
C LEU A 67 -5.75 -7.33 2.57
N GLN A 68 -4.61 -6.66 2.33
CA GLN A 68 -3.72 -6.23 3.40
C GLN A 68 -4.40 -5.23 4.35
N GLN A 69 -5.13 -4.25 3.81
CA GLN A 69 -5.93 -3.31 4.62
C GLN A 69 -6.98 -4.05 5.46
N ARG A 70 -7.64 -5.06 4.88
CA ARG A 70 -8.61 -5.90 5.58
C ARG A 70 -7.97 -6.69 6.71
N LEU A 71 -6.79 -7.29 6.48
CA LEU A 71 -6.03 -7.99 7.53
C LEU A 71 -5.70 -7.05 8.68
N ASN A 72 -5.16 -5.87 8.37
CA ASN A 72 -4.81 -4.85 9.36
C ASN A 72 -6.04 -4.41 10.18
N HIS A 73 -7.19 -4.23 9.53
CA HIS A 73 -8.45 -3.91 10.19
C HIS A 73 -8.88 -5.02 11.16
N TRP A 74 -8.86 -6.28 10.72
CA TRP A 74 -9.22 -7.41 11.58
C TRP A 74 -8.26 -7.60 12.76
N GLN A 75 -6.94 -7.47 12.53
CA GLN A 75 -5.95 -7.51 13.60
C GLN A 75 -6.21 -6.40 14.64
N HIS A 76 -6.56 -5.20 14.20
CA HIS A 76 -6.92 -4.11 15.11
C HIS A 76 -8.19 -4.41 15.93
N CYS A 77 -9.21 -5.01 15.30
CA CYS A 77 -10.46 -5.36 15.98
C CYS A 77 -10.30 -6.44 17.06
N PHE A 78 -9.44 -7.43 16.85
CA PHE A 78 -9.40 -8.63 17.69
C PHE A 78 -8.08 -8.82 18.47
N ASN A 79 -7.01 -8.12 18.12
CA ASN A 79 -5.69 -8.27 18.75
C ASN A 79 -4.91 -6.94 18.87
N PRO A 80 -5.45 -5.86 19.46
CA PRO A 80 -4.66 -4.66 19.74
C PRO A 80 -3.68 -4.90 20.91
N PRO A 81 -2.40 -4.46 20.84
CA PRO A 81 -1.76 -3.58 19.87
C PRO A 81 -0.79 -4.32 18.92
N GLN A 82 -1.28 -4.86 17.81
CA GLN A 82 -0.42 -5.42 16.76
C GLN A 82 0.04 -4.34 15.77
N PRO A 83 1.32 -4.37 15.32
CA PRO A 83 1.74 -3.56 14.19
C PRO A 83 0.99 -3.98 12.92
N ALA A 84 0.86 -3.06 11.97
CA ALA A 84 0.33 -3.38 10.66
C ALA A 84 1.20 -4.46 9.98
N TYR A 85 0.55 -5.38 9.26
CA TYR A 85 1.22 -6.37 8.43
C TYR A 85 2.16 -5.70 7.43
N ALA A 86 3.39 -6.21 7.37
CA ALA A 86 4.39 -5.84 6.38
C ALA A 86 5.03 -7.13 5.83
N PRO A 87 5.27 -7.20 4.51
CA PRO A 87 5.93 -8.35 3.91
C PRO A 87 7.35 -8.50 4.47
N GLN A 88 7.78 -9.75 4.64
CA GLN A 88 9.16 -10.05 4.98
C GLN A 88 9.99 -10.00 3.69
N LEU A 89 10.80 -8.96 3.54
CA LEU A 89 11.66 -8.81 2.37
C LEU A 89 12.79 -9.85 2.39
N PRO A 90 13.24 -10.34 1.22
CA PRO A 90 14.39 -11.24 1.15
C PRO A 90 15.65 -10.54 1.70
N GLY A 91 16.23 -11.10 2.76
CA GLY A 91 17.51 -10.67 3.32
C GLY A 91 18.72 -11.33 2.65
N GLU A 92 18.54 -11.91 1.48
CA GLU A 92 19.53 -12.73 0.77
C GLU A 92 20.57 -11.91 0.00
N GLY A 93 20.41 -10.58 -0.03
CA GLY A 93 21.43 -9.68 -0.57
C GLY A 93 22.75 -9.79 0.21
N GLU A 94 23.84 -10.12 -0.47
CA GLU A 94 25.17 -10.20 0.14
C GLU A 94 25.79 -8.80 0.37
N HIS A 95 25.35 -7.79 -0.39
CA HIS A 95 26.01 -6.50 -0.45
C HIS A 95 25.23 -5.42 0.29
N LEU A 96 25.90 -4.76 1.25
CA LEU A 96 25.34 -3.60 1.94
C LEU A 96 25.20 -2.41 0.98
N HIS A 97 24.05 -1.75 1.03
CA HIS A 97 23.88 -0.46 0.39
C HIS A 97 24.74 0.60 1.09
N PRO A 98 25.36 1.54 0.34
CA PRO A 98 26.06 2.68 0.95
C PRO A 98 25.14 3.55 1.81
N VAL A 99 23.86 3.63 1.44
CA VAL A 99 22.79 4.31 2.18
C VAL A 99 21.56 3.42 2.15
N ALA A 100 20.94 3.20 3.31
CA ALA A 100 19.74 2.39 3.43
C ALA A 100 18.59 2.93 2.56
N HIS A 101 17.96 2.06 1.77
CA HIS A 101 16.73 2.37 1.05
C HIS A 101 15.56 2.39 2.02
N THR A 102 14.78 3.45 1.97
CA THR A 102 13.52 3.56 2.72
C THR A 102 12.32 3.41 1.79
N GLY A 103 11.15 3.17 2.37
CA GLY A 103 9.88 3.21 1.66
C GLY A 103 9.27 4.60 1.66
N VAL A 104 8.23 4.77 0.82
CA VAL A 104 7.36 5.95 0.86
C VAL A 104 6.03 5.60 1.51
N LYS A 105 5.47 6.53 2.29
CA LYS A 105 4.13 6.37 2.88
C LYS A 105 3.06 6.63 1.81
N LYS A 106 2.27 5.60 1.49
CA LYS A 106 1.09 5.74 0.63
C LYS A 106 0.05 6.63 1.34
N MET A 107 -0.52 7.60 0.61
CA MET A 107 -1.66 8.40 1.08
C MET A 107 -2.95 7.76 0.58
N ARG A 108 -3.93 7.57 1.47
CA ARG A 108 -5.19 6.88 1.14
C ARG A 108 -6.05 7.61 0.10
N ASP A 109 -6.05 8.93 0.13
CA ASP A 109 -6.95 9.77 -0.66
C ASP A 109 -6.42 11.20 -0.79
N LYS A 110 -7.12 11.99 -1.60
CA LYS A 110 -6.79 13.40 -1.86
C LYS A 110 -6.85 14.27 -0.61
N LEU A 111 -7.73 13.96 0.34
CA LEU A 111 -7.89 14.74 1.57
C LEU A 111 -6.70 14.52 2.51
N ALA A 112 -6.29 13.26 2.71
CA ALA A 112 -5.09 12.91 3.46
C ALA A 112 -3.82 13.52 2.86
N LEU A 113 -3.73 13.55 1.52
CA LEU A 113 -2.65 14.24 0.81
C LEU A 113 -2.68 15.75 1.12
N ALA A 114 -3.84 16.40 0.99
CA ALA A 114 -3.98 17.83 1.27
C ALA A 114 -3.57 18.17 2.71
N TYR A 115 -3.97 17.36 3.69
CA TYR A 115 -3.52 17.52 5.08
C TYR A 115 -2.01 17.32 5.23
N TRP A 116 -1.43 16.29 4.59
CA TRP A 116 0.02 16.07 4.65
C TRP A 116 0.82 17.24 4.06
N MET A 117 0.27 17.94 3.06
CA MET A 117 0.89 19.11 2.43
C MET A 117 0.80 20.39 3.28
N GLN A 118 -0.04 20.44 4.32
CA GLN A 118 -0.20 21.66 5.14
C GLN A 118 1.12 22.06 5.78
N GLY A 119 1.51 23.33 5.62
CA GLY A 119 2.75 23.88 6.15
C GLY A 119 4.03 23.42 5.44
N ARG A 120 3.91 22.66 4.33
CA ARG A 120 5.04 22.27 3.48
C ARG A 120 5.07 23.17 2.24
N HIS A 121 6.25 23.70 1.93
CA HIS A 121 6.50 24.53 0.76
C HIS A 121 7.52 23.84 -0.16
N ASP A 122 7.63 24.31 -1.40
CA ASP A 122 8.61 23.83 -2.40
C ASP A 122 8.58 22.31 -2.66
N LEU A 123 7.37 21.75 -2.72
CA LEU A 123 7.16 20.32 -3.00
C LEU A 123 7.49 19.98 -4.45
N TRP A 124 8.34 18.97 -4.65
CA TRP A 124 8.60 18.37 -5.96
C TRP A 124 7.70 17.16 -6.18
N VAL A 125 6.91 17.16 -7.25
CA VAL A 125 6.14 15.99 -7.71
C VAL A 125 6.88 15.22 -8.81
N GLN A 126 7.09 13.92 -8.61
CA GLN A 126 7.65 13.02 -9.62
C GLN A 126 6.65 11.87 -9.88
N PRO A 127 6.55 11.36 -11.11
CA PRO A 127 5.84 10.12 -11.38
C PRO A 127 6.42 8.97 -10.54
N LYS A 128 5.57 8.18 -9.90
CA LYS A 128 6.01 6.93 -9.28
C LYS A 128 6.26 5.92 -10.40
N VAL A 129 7.52 5.69 -10.73
CA VAL A 129 7.92 4.60 -11.63
C VAL A 129 7.58 3.28 -10.96
N ASP A 130 6.92 2.39 -11.70
CA ASP A 130 6.56 1.07 -11.21
C ASP A 130 7.56 0.04 -11.72
N GLY A 131 8.46 -0.36 -10.84
CA GLY A 131 9.61 -1.20 -11.15
C GLY A 131 10.39 -1.53 -9.89
N ILE A 132 11.62 -2.02 -10.06
CA ILE A 132 12.48 -2.41 -8.95
C ILE A 132 13.47 -1.27 -8.64
N ALA A 133 13.55 -0.87 -7.37
CA ALA A 133 14.55 0.10 -6.93
C ALA A 133 15.95 -0.52 -6.95
N VAL A 134 16.94 0.28 -7.36
CA VAL A 134 18.34 -0.15 -7.48
C VAL A 134 19.28 0.94 -6.95
N SER A 135 20.48 0.53 -6.52
CA SER A 135 21.61 1.43 -6.24
C SER A 135 22.66 1.30 -7.32
N LEU A 136 23.03 2.42 -7.95
CA LEU A 136 24.17 2.51 -8.85
C LEU A 136 25.32 3.22 -8.13
N VAL A 137 26.45 2.54 -7.93
CA VAL A 137 27.63 3.13 -7.28
C VAL A 137 28.66 3.50 -8.34
N TYR A 138 28.94 4.80 -8.46
CA TYR A 138 29.97 5.31 -9.37
C TYR A 138 31.23 5.73 -8.59
N ARG A 139 32.41 5.41 -9.11
CA ARG A 139 33.70 5.91 -8.62
C ARG A 139 34.49 6.49 -9.80
N HIS A 140 34.92 7.75 -9.67
CA HIS A 140 35.62 8.47 -10.74
C HIS A 140 34.87 8.43 -12.09
N GLY A 141 33.54 8.61 -12.04
CA GLY A 141 32.68 8.58 -13.23
C GLY A 141 32.42 7.19 -13.83
N LYS A 142 32.97 6.10 -13.26
CA LYS A 142 32.76 4.73 -13.72
C LYS A 142 31.80 3.98 -12.80
N LEU A 143 30.87 3.23 -13.38
CA LEU A 143 29.99 2.33 -12.63
C LEU A 143 30.81 1.18 -12.07
N VAL A 144 30.74 0.95 -10.75
CA VAL A 144 31.51 -0.12 -10.07
C VAL A 144 30.62 -1.12 -9.32
N SER A 145 29.33 -0.84 -9.15
CA SER A 145 28.35 -1.75 -8.55
C SER A 145 26.94 -1.34 -8.93
N LEU A 146 26.06 -2.33 -9.18
CA LEU A 146 24.64 -2.16 -9.41
C LEU A 146 23.91 -3.13 -8.47
N LEU A 147 23.30 -2.61 -7.41
CA LEU A 147 22.62 -3.44 -6.40
C LEU A 147 21.11 -3.37 -6.56
N SER A 148 20.43 -4.53 -6.46
CA SER A 148 18.98 -4.57 -6.23
C SER A 148 18.63 -3.96 -4.87
N ARG A 149 17.36 -3.58 -4.64
CA ARG A 149 16.93 -3.06 -3.33
C ARG A 149 17.09 -4.07 -2.19
N GLY A 150 16.74 -5.34 -2.41
CA GLY A 150 16.64 -6.37 -1.37
C GLY A 150 15.77 -5.94 -0.18
N ASP A 151 16.27 -6.09 1.04
CA ASP A 151 15.58 -5.66 2.27
C ASP A 151 15.69 -4.15 2.55
N GLY A 152 16.43 -3.43 1.70
CA GLY A 152 16.72 -2.01 1.79
C GLY A 152 18.01 -1.68 2.55
N LEU A 153 18.57 -2.61 3.32
CA LEU A 153 19.91 -2.51 3.90
C LEU A 153 20.93 -3.27 3.04
N ARG A 154 20.51 -4.41 2.47
CA ARG A 154 21.31 -5.27 1.61
C ARG A 154 20.58 -5.57 0.31
N GLY A 155 21.37 -5.68 -0.76
CA GLY A 155 20.92 -5.99 -2.12
C GLY A 155 21.75 -7.06 -2.78
N GLU A 156 21.25 -7.58 -3.90
CA GLU A 156 22.00 -8.48 -4.78
C GLU A 156 22.83 -7.69 -5.79
N GLU A 157 24.04 -8.16 -6.11
CA GLU A 157 24.87 -7.55 -7.16
C GLU A 157 24.39 -7.98 -8.55
N TRP A 158 24.09 -7.00 -9.39
CA TRP A 158 23.53 -7.15 -10.73
C TRP A 158 24.41 -6.53 -11.81
N LEU A 159 25.63 -6.04 -11.52
CA LEU A 159 26.53 -5.45 -12.51
C LEU A 159 26.80 -6.37 -13.71
N ALA A 160 26.88 -7.70 -13.49
CA ALA A 160 27.05 -8.67 -14.57
C ALA A 160 25.79 -8.92 -15.42
N LYS A 161 24.62 -8.46 -14.95
CA LYS A 161 23.32 -8.53 -15.65
C LYS A 161 23.02 -7.25 -16.43
N ALA A 162 23.87 -6.22 -16.33
CA ALA A 162 23.68 -4.88 -16.90
C ALA A 162 24.11 -4.78 -18.37
#